data_AF-A0A7C3GIM9-F1
#
_entry.id   AF-A0A7C3GIM9-F1
#
_cell.length_a   1.000
_cell.length_b   1.000
_cell.length_c   1.000
_cell.angle_alpha   90.00
_cell.angle_beta   90.00
_cell.angle_gamma   90.00
#
_symmetry.space_group_name_H-M   'P 1'
#
loop_
_entity.id
_entity.type
_entity.pdbx_description
1 polymer ?
#
loop_
_entity_poly.entity_id
_entity_poly.type
_entity_poly.pdbx_seq_one_letter_code
_entity_poly.pdbx_strand_id
1 'polypeptide(L)'
;MAGLPEKVDPALASAGKAVYEQNCIFCHQADAIGKAGFAPSLTNQEFLEMVSDKFLMATIRDGRAGTGMPPFAHLGRKDVESIVAYLRQHAKVPNRSAEIDAEPRSQGDERLGRFWFDSICSTCHGPNGDGYAAGGTGTAIGKAGFLDKATDGFIRETIIKGRSNTRMIGYGGPDSMANLSKSDVDDIIAYLRTVPSKN
;
A
#
# COMPACT_ATOMS: atom_id res chain seq x y z
N MET A 1 -3.47 -14.85 20.92
CA MET A 1 -2.82 -15.94 20.16
C MET A 1 -2.76 -15.47 18.72
N ALA A 2 -1.58 -15.09 18.23
CA ALA A 2 -1.43 -14.78 16.80
C ALA A 2 -1.69 -16.07 16.02
N GLY A 3 -2.57 -16.03 15.01
CA GLY A 3 -2.83 -17.17 14.13
C GLY A 3 -1.55 -17.67 13.45
N LEU A 4 -1.60 -18.82 12.80
CA LEU A 4 -0.52 -19.20 11.88
C LEU A 4 -0.70 -18.40 10.57
N PRO A 5 0.38 -18.08 9.84
CA PRO A 5 0.25 -17.50 8.51
C PRO A 5 -0.59 -18.40 7.62
N GLU A 6 -1.39 -17.79 6.75
CA GLU A 6 -2.26 -18.51 5.82
C GLU A 6 -1.42 -19.47 4.96
N LYS A 7 -1.85 -20.73 4.87
CA LYS A 7 -1.09 -21.75 4.16
C LYS A 7 -1.25 -21.54 2.65
N VAL A 8 -0.24 -20.96 2.02
CA VAL A 8 -0.17 -20.78 0.57
C VAL A 8 0.09 -22.14 -0.12
N ASP A 9 -0.62 -22.40 -1.22
CA ASP A 9 -0.33 -23.55 -2.10
C ASP A 9 1.05 -23.37 -2.78
N PRO A 10 2.04 -24.25 -2.50
CA PRO A 10 3.38 -24.14 -3.08
C PRO A 10 3.40 -24.20 -4.61
N ALA A 11 2.50 -24.97 -5.23
CA ALA A 11 2.45 -25.09 -6.69
C ALA A 11 1.95 -23.79 -7.32
N LEU A 12 0.94 -23.17 -6.71
CA LEU A 12 0.41 -21.88 -7.14
C LEU A 12 1.43 -20.76 -6.96
N ALA A 13 2.14 -20.71 -5.84
CA ALA A 13 3.19 -19.73 -5.60
C ALA A 13 4.38 -19.91 -6.55
N SER A 14 4.75 -21.15 -6.88
CA SER A 14 5.80 -21.43 -7.86
C SER A 14 5.41 -20.97 -9.27
N ALA A 15 4.16 -21.19 -9.69
CA ALA A 15 3.64 -20.63 -10.94
C ALA A 15 3.65 -19.09 -10.91
N GLY A 16 3.25 -18.50 -9.79
CA GLY A 16 3.28 -17.05 -9.55
C GLY A 16 4.66 -16.43 -9.70
N LYS A 17 5.69 -17.09 -9.17
CA LYS A 17 7.08 -16.66 -9.31
C LYS A 17 7.49 -16.57 -10.78
N ALA A 18 7.13 -17.55 -11.61
CA ALA A 18 7.46 -17.54 -13.03
C ALA A 18 6.78 -16.38 -13.78
N VAL A 19 5.51 -16.09 -13.46
CA VAL A 19 4.79 -14.94 -14.04
C VAL A 19 5.39 -13.62 -13.54
N TYR A 20 5.71 -13.53 -12.26
CA TYR A 20 6.34 -12.35 -11.64
C TYR A 20 7.70 -12.03 -12.27
N GLU A 21 8.54 -13.03 -12.51
CA GLU A 21 9.85 -12.89 -13.15
C GLU A 21 9.75 -12.36 -14.59
N GLN A 22 8.66 -12.64 -15.30
CA GLN A 22 8.48 -12.16 -16.67
C GLN A 22 7.93 -10.74 -16.74
N ASN A 23 7.16 -10.32 -15.73
CA ASN A 23 6.32 -9.13 -15.83
C ASN A 23 6.65 -8.02 -14.82
N CYS A 24 7.17 -8.38 -13.65
CA CYS A 24 7.25 -7.48 -12.50
C CYS A 24 8.69 -7.16 -12.06
N ILE A 25 9.64 -8.07 -12.33
CA ILE A 25 11.04 -7.97 -11.89
C ILE A 25 11.72 -6.66 -12.31
N PHE A 26 11.39 -6.12 -13.48
CA PHE A 26 12.02 -4.91 -14.00
C PHE A 26 11.86 -3.72 -13.05
N CYS A 27 10.71 -3.64 -12.39
CA CYS A 27 10.43 -2.58 -11.42
C CYS A 27 10.65 -3.04 -9.98
N HIS A 28 10.09 -4.19 -9.62
CA HIS A 28 10.01 -4.64 -8.23
C HIS A 28 11.18 -5.55 -7.80
N GLN A 29 12.14 -5.82 -8.69
CA GLN A 29 13.31 -6.69 -8.47
C GLN A 29 12.95 -8.17 -8.23
N ALA A 30 13.94 -9.06 -8.32
CA ALA A 30 13.72 -10.51 -8.36
C ALA A 30 13.11 -11.08 -7.07
N ASP A 31 13.43 -10.46 -5.94
CA ASP A 31 12.95 -10.79 -4.60
C ASP A 31 11.75 -9.93 -4.16
N ALA A 32 11.21 -9.14 -5.08
CA ALA A 32 10.08 -8.25 -4.84
C ALA A 32 10.32 -7.21 -3.73
N ILE A 33 11.59 -6.90 -3.44
CA ILE A 33 11.96 -5.87 -2.44
C ILE A 33 11.75 -4.44 -2.95
N GLY A 34 11.66 -4.26 -4.27
CA GLY A 34 11.44 -2.97 -4.91
C GLY A 34 12.62 -2.00 -4.79
N LYS A 35 12.67 -1.05 -5.73
CA LYS A 35 13.72 -0.03 -5.78
C LYS A 35 13.24 1.28 -5.16
N ALA A 36 13.92 1.73 -4.11
CA ALA A 36 13.61 3.00 -3.45
C ALA A 36 13.52 4.18 -4.46
N GLY A 37 12.47 4.99 -4.36
CA GLY A 37 12.22 6.09 -5.31
C GLY A 37 11.63 5.66 -6.66
N PHE A 38 11.37 4.37 -6.88
CA PHE A 38 10.88 3.85 -8.16
C PHE A 38 9.73 2.86 -8.02
N ALA A 39 9.89 1.82 -7.21
CA ALA A 39 8.88 0.80 -6.97
C ALA A 39 8.91 0.37 -5.49
N PRO A 40 7.75 0.27 -4.81
CA PRO A 40 7.71 -0.15 -3.42
C PRO A 40 8.07 -1.64 -3.25
N SER A 41 8.49 -1.99 -2.03
CA SER A 41 8.58 -3.37 -1.60
C SER A 41 7.20 -4.01 -1.57
N LEU A 42 7.10 -5.23 -2.12
CA LEU A 42 5.91 -6.08 -2.08
C LEU A 42 6.05 -7.21 -1.04
N THR A 43 7.23 -7.37 -0.45
CA THR A 43 7.55 -8.42 0.55
C THR A 43 7.82 -7.87 1.95
N ASN A 44 7.61 -6.57 2.16
CA ASN A 44 7.62 -5.96 3.49
C ASN A 44 6.55 -6.63 4.37
N GLN A 45 6.94 -6.96 5.61
CA GLN A 45 6.12 -7.81 6.48
C GLN A 45 4.89 -7.08 6.99
N GLU A 46 5.00 -5.81 7.38
CA GLU A 46 3.84 -5.01 7.78
C GLU A 46 2.88 -4.85 6.59
N PHE A 47 3.39 -4.62 5.38
CA PHE A 47 2.55 -4.57 4.18
C PHE A 47 1.78 -5.89 3.95
N LEU A 48 2.46 -7.04 4.01
CA LEU A 48 1.83 -8.35 3.83
C LEU A 48 0.85 -8.72 4.96
N GLU A 49 1.10 -8.25 6.19
CA GLU A 49 0.17 -8.37 7.31
C GLU A 49 -1.13 -7.60 7.01
N MET A 50 -1.03 -6.37 6.51
CA MET A 50 -2.16 -5.44 6.42
C MET A 50 -2.92 -5.48 5.09
N VAL A 51 -2.25 -5.77 3.98
CA VAL A 51 -2.85 -5.69 2.63
C VAL A 51 -3.81 -6.86 2.39
N SER A 52 -4.95 -6.62 1.76
CA SER A 52 -5.87 -7.68 1.32
C SER A 52 -5.56 -8.20 -0.08
N ASP A 53 -5.93 -9.45 -0.33
CA ASP A 53 -5.83 -10.04 -1.67
C ASP A 53 -6.66 -9.25 -2.68
N LYS A 54 -7.83 -8.74 -2.27
CA LYS A 54 -8.65 -7.84 -3.09
C LYS A 54 -7.86 -6.62 -3.56
N PHE A 55 -7.12 -5.97 -2.66
CA PHE A 55 -6.28 -4.83 -3.01
C PHE A 55 -5.17 -5.22 -3.99
N LEU A 56 -4.47 -6.33 -3.73
CA LEU A 56 -3.39 -6.81 -4.61
C LEU A 56 -3.90 -7.18 -6.00
N MET A 57 -4.96 -7.99 -6.08
CA MET A 57 -5.60 -8.42 -7.33
C MET A 57 -6.05 -7.22 -8.16
N ALA A 58 -6.73 -6.25 -7.55
CA ALA A 58 -7.19 -5.05 -8.24
C ALA A 58 -6.00 -4.17 -8.69
N THR A 59 -4.96 -4.03 -7.86
CA THR A 59 -3.77 -3.24 -8.19
C THR A 59 -2.98 -3.83 -9.34
N ILE A 60 -2.83 -5.16 -9.39
CA ILE A 60 -2.13 -5.84 -10.49
C ILE A 60 -2.98 -5.76 -11.77
N ARG A 61 -4.27 -6.12 -11.69
CA ARG A 61 -5.16 -6.16 -12.86
C ARG A 61 -5.33 -4.77 -13.49
N ASP A 62 -5.67 -3.77 -12.68
CA ASP A 62 -6.05 -2.43 -13.17
C ASP A 62 -4.89 -1.45 -13.20
N GLY A 63 -3.75 -1.83 -12.63
CA GLY A 63 -2.63 -0.91 -12.42
C GLY A 63 -2.99 0.23 -11.46
N ARG A 64 -2.13 1.24 -11.44
CA ARG A 64 -2.35 2.50 -10.72
C ARG A 64 -2.21 3.65 -11.72
N ALA A 65 -3.34 4.06 -12.28
CA ALA A 65 -3.41 5.19 -13.20
C ALA A 65 -2.70 6.44 -12.63
N GLY A 66 -1.95 7.14 -13.48
CA GLY A 66 -1.12 8.29 -13.08
C GLY A 66 0.18 7.92 -12.36
N THR A 67 0.61 6.65 -12.45
CA THR A 67 1.89 6.16 -11.88
C THR A 67 2.61 5.26 -12.89
N GLY A 68 3.84 4.83 -12.55
CA GLY A 68 4.60 3.85 -13.34
C GLY A 68 4.13 2.39 -13.24
N MET A 69 3.03 2.09 -12.54
CA MET A 69 2.46 0.74 -12.44
C MET A 69 1.33 0.54 -13.47
N PRO A 70 1.60 -0.09 -14.63
CA PRO A 70 0.58 -0.32 -15.66
C PRO A 70 -0.41 -1.43 -15.27
N PRO A 71 -1.53 -1.56 -15.99
CA PRO A 71 -2.47 -2.68 -15.81
C PRO A 71 -1.93 -3.98 -16.41
N PHE A 72 -2.17 -5.10 -15.71
CA PHE A 72 -1.82 -6.46 -16.16
C PHE A 72 -3.06 -7.35 -16.37
N ALA A 73 -4.22 -6.76 -16.67
CA ALA A 73 -5.46 -7.50 -16.92
C ALA A 73 -5.33 -8.60 -18.01
N HIS A 74 -4.41 -8.44 -18.97
CA HIS A 74 -4.15 -9.41 -20.04
C HIS A 74 -3.60 -10.75 -19.55
N LEU A 75 -3.00 -10.82 -18.35
CA LEU A 75 -2.56 -12.08 -17.73
C LEU A 75 -3.75 -12.98 -17.33
N GLY A 76 -4.94 -12.40 -17.18
CA GLY A 76 -6.12 -13.13 -16.71
C GLY A 76 -6.09 -13.45 -15.21
N ARG A 77 -7.24 -13.86 -14.68
CA ARG A 77 -7.44 -14.02 -13.22
C ARG A 77 -6.45 -15.01 -12.59
N LYS A 78 -6.24 -16.17 -13.21
CA LYS A 78 -5.43 -17.25 -12.65
C LYS A 78 -3.97 -16.85 -12.45
N ASP A 79 -3.39 -16.12 -13.39
CA ASP A 79 -2.00 -15.67 -13.30
C ASP A 79 -1.84 -14.51 -12.32
N VAL A 80 -2.86 -13.65 -12.20
CA VAL A 80 -2.87 -12.62 -11.14
C VAL A 80 -2.99 -13.26 -9.75
N GLU A 81 -3.85 -14.28 -9.58
CA GLU A 81 -3.96 -15.06 -8.33
C GLU A 81 -2.65 -15.76 -7.98
N SER A 82 -1.95 -16.32 -8.97
CA SER A 82 -0.66 -16.97 -8.73
C SER A 82 0.41 -15.97 -8.30
N ILE A 83 0.47 -14.76 -8.88
CA ILE A 83 1.35 -13.68 -8.40
C ILE A 83 1.03 -13.33 -6.94
N VAL A 84 -0.25 -13.20 -6.57
CA VAL A 84 -0.63 -12.93 -5.18
C VAL A 84 -0.18 -14.06 -4.26
N ALA A 85 -0.37 -15.32 -4.63
CA ALA A 85 0.13 -16.46 -3.87
C ALA A 85 1.65 -16.42 -3.69
N TYR A 86 2.40 -16.06 -4.75
CA TYR A 86 3.85 -15.86 -4.67
C TYR A 86 4.23 -14.78 -3.64
N LEU A 87 3.58 -13.61 -3.66
CA LEU A 87 3.83 -12.56 -2.67
C LEU A 87 3.49 -13.02 -1.25
N ARG A 88 2.37 -13.73 -1.07
CA ARG A 88 1.93 -14.28 0.23
C ARG A 88 2.91 -15.30 0.80
N GLN A 89 3.63 -16.04 -0.05
CA GLN A 89 4.67 -16.98 0.41
C GLN A 89 5.79 -16.28 1.21
N HIS A 90 6.00 -14.98 1.02
CA HIS A 90 6.98 -14.20 1.78
C HIS A 90 6.48 -13.74 3.16
N ALA A 91 5.21 -13.91 3.49
CA ALA A 91 4.65 -13.48 4.77
C ALA A 91 5.12 -14.39 5.92
N LYS A 92 5.63 -13.78 6.99
CA LYS A 92 6.05 -14.45 8.22
C LYS A 92 5.05 -14.28 9.37
N VAL A 93 4.07 -13.39 9.18
CA VAL A 93 3.02 -13.08 10.14
C VAL A 93 1.64 -13.31 9.51
N PRO A 94 0.60 -13.54 10.31
CA PRO A 94 -0.76 -13.73 9.80
C PRO A 94 -1.26 -12.51 9.07
N ASN A 95 -2.03 -12.73 8.01
CA ASN A 95 -2.74 -11.65 7.37
C ASN A 95 -3.90 -11.18 8.26
N ARG A 96 -3.91 -9.87 8.58
CA ARG A 96 -4.95 -9.19 9.36
C ARG A 96 -5.82 -8.27 8.50
N SER A 97 -5.70 -8.37 7.17
CA SER A 97 -6.39 -7.45 6.27
C SER A 97 -7.91 -7.49 6.42
N ALA A 98 -8.50 -8.63 6.80
CA ALA A 98 -9.94 -8.71 7.04
C ALA A 98 -10.40 -7.85 8.23
N GLU A 99 -9.62 -7.81 9.32
CA GLU A 99 -9.88 -6.96 10.49
C GLU A 99 -9.71 -5.48 10.11
N ILE A 100 -8.60 -5.17 9.42
CA ILE A 100 -8.23 -3.82 9.02
C ILE A 100 -9.23 -3.24 8.00
N ASP A 101 -9.59 -4.00 6.97
CA ASP A 101 -10.54 -3.57 5.93
C ASP A 101 -11.97 -3.44 6.46
N ALA A 102 -12.30 -4.05 7.61
CA ALA A 102 -13.59 -3.92 8.27
C ALA A 102 -13.70 -2.63 9.11
N GLU A 103 -12.60 -1.91 9.34
CA GLU A 103 -12.65 -0.64 10.04
C GLU A 103 -13.54 0.38 9.30
N PRO A 104 -14.30 1.21 10.03
CA PRO A 104 -15.18 2.19 9.43
C PRO A 104 -14.39 3.23 8.63
N ARG A 105 -15.11 3.84 7.67
CA ARG A 105 -14.59 5.00 6.95
C ARG A 105 -14.23 6.12 7.93
N SER A 106 -13.13 6.80 7.64
CA SER A 106 -12.68 7.95 8.43
C SER A 106 -13.69 9.08 8.37
N GLN A 107 -13.92 9.71 9.53
CA GLN A 107 -14.71 10.92 9.66
C GLN A 107 -13.81 11.99 10.29
N GLY A 108 -13.15 12.78 9.45
CA GLY A 108 -12.22 13.83 9.88
C GLY A 108 -12.46 15.16 9.17
N ASP A 109 -11.78 16.20 9.64
CA ASP A 109 -11.75 17.54 9.04
C ASP A 109 -10.69 17.60 7.94
N GLU A 110 -11.13 17.76 6.69
CA GLU A 110 -10.27 17.89 5.51
C GLU A 110 -9.21 19.01 5.66
N ARG A 111 -9.56 20.12 6.30
CA ARG A 111 -8.65 21.26 6.45
C ARG A 111 -7.51 20.94 7.40
N LEU A 112 -7.80 20.24 8.50
CA LEU A 112 -6.76 19.72 9.40
C LEU A 112 -5.94 18.63 8.72
N GLY A 113 -6.60 17.76 7.96
CA GLY A 113 -5.95 16.71 7.19
C GLY A 113 -4.94 17.24 6.20
N ARG A 114 -5.29 18.32 5.48
CA ARG A 114 -4.38 19.04 4.59
C ARG A 114 -3.19 19.59 5.37
N PHE A 115 -3.42 20.25 6.50
CA PHE A 115 -2.34 20.80 7.33
C PHE A 115 -1.35 19.72 7.76
N TRP A 116 -1.84 18.58 8.25
CA TRP A 116 -1.00 17.45 8.64
C TRP A 116 -0.27 16.84 7.45
N PHE A 117 -0.96 16.63 6.34
CA PHE A 117 -0.36 16.09 5.13
C PHE A 117 0.76 16.98 4.59
N ASP A 118 0.52 18.30 4.51
CA ASP A 118 1.49 19.27 4.03
C ASP A 118 2.73 19.30 4.94
N SER A 119 2.53 19.20 6.26
CA SER A 119 3.61 19.25 7.26
C SER A 119 4.46 17.98 7.32
N ILE A 120 3.86 16.80 7.11
CA ILE A 120 4.49 15.51 7.42
C ILE A 120 4.71 14.66 6.16
N CYS A 121 3.71 14.60 5.29
CA CYS A 121 3.62 13.59 4.23
C CYS A 121 4.12 14.11 2.88
N SER A 122 3.85 15.39 2.58
CA SER A 122 4.05 16.00 1.25
C SER A 122 5.52 15.94 0.78
N THR A 123 6.48 16.06 1.70
CA THR A 123 7.92 15.96 1.41
C THR A 123 8.29 14.65 0.74
N CYS A 124 7.66 13.55 1.14
CA CYS A 124 7.91 12.23 0.56
C CYS A 124 6.93 11.91 -0.55
N HIS A 125 5.64 12.17 -0.34
CA HIS A 125 4.57 11.74 -1.23
C HIS A 125 4.21 12.77 -2.31
N GLY A 126 4.84 13.94 -2.34
CA GLY A 126 4.48 15.05 -3.21
C GLY A 126 3.31 15.88 -2.66
N PRO A 127 3.13 17.12 -3.15
CA PRO A 127 2.16 18.08 -2.61
C PRO A 127 0.71 17.58 -2.68
N ASN A 128 0.36 16.78 -3.69
CA ASN A 128 -0.96 16.15 -3.78
C ASN A 128 -0.87 14.62 -3.68
N GLY A 129 0.15 14.07 -3.03
CA GLY A 129 0.32 12.61 -2.97
C GLY A 129 0.66 12.00 -4.34
N ASP A 130 1.32 12.76 -5.22
CA ASP A 130 1.68 12.39 -6.59
C ASP A 130 2.80 11.33 -6.68
N GLY A 131 3.53 11.14 -5.59
CA GLY A 131 4.63 10.19 -5.44
C GLY A 131 5.83 10.53 -6.32
N TYR A 132 6.45 9.49 -6.86
CA TYR A 132 7.68 9.56 -7.65
C TYR A 132 7.61 10.53 -8.84
N ALA A 133 6.43 10.71 -9.44
CA ALA A 133 6.24 11.61 -10.58
C ALA A 133 6.49 13.09 -10.24
N ALA A 134 6.31 13.48 -8.97
CA ALA A 134 6.60 14.83 -8.47
C ALA A 134 8.01 14.96 -7.86
N GLY A 135 8.91 13.98 -8.12
CA GLY A 135 10.24 13.93 -7.50
C GLY A 135 10.24 13.48 -6.04
N GLY A 136 9.08 13.06 -5.51
CA GLY A 136 8.96 12.50 -4.17
C GLY A 136 9.67 11.14 -4.04
N THR A 137 9.98 10.73 -2.82
CA THR A 137 10.57 9.41 -2.53
C THR A 137 9.55 8.38 -2.02
N GLY A 138 8.30 8.80 -1.83
CA GLY A 138 7.15 7.98 -1.45
C GLY A 138 6.27 7.61 -2.65
N THR A 139 5.40 6.62 -2.45
CA THR A 139 4.47 6.19 -3.50
C THR A 139 3.34 7.20 -3.72
N ALA A 140 2.68 7.14 -4.88
CA ALA A 140 1.59 8.05 -5.22
C ALA A 140 0.28 7.70 -4.47
N ILE A 141 0.10 8.22 -3.26
CA ILE A 141 -1.02 7.93 -2.36
C ILE A 141 -2.23 8.85 -2.55
N GLY A 142 -2.10 9.93 -3.31
CA GLY A 142 -3.19 10.87 -3.62
C GLY A 142 -3.90 10.59 -4.95
N LYS A 143 -3.53 9.52 -5.67
CA LYS A 143 -4.11 9.17 -6.97
C LYS A 143 -5.29 8.21 -6.81
N ALA A 144 -6.33 8.38 -7.64
CA ALA A 144 -7.51 7.51 -7.69
C ALA A 144 -7.14 6.02 -7.83
N GLY A 145 -6.13 5.71 -8.65
CA GLY A 145 -5.63 4.34 -8.82
C GLY A 145 -5.19 3.64 -7.52
N PHE A 146 -4.82 4.38 -6.47
CA PHE A 146 -4.59 3.87 -5.12
C PHE A 146 -5.83 4.01 -4.24
N LEU A 147 -6.39 5.23 -4.15
CA LEU A 147 -7.46 5.54 -3.20
C LEU A 147 -8.73 4.73 -3.47
N ASP A 148 -9.09 4.47 -4.73
CA ASP A 148 -10.29 3.67 -5.05
C ASP A 148 -10.17 2.21 -4.60
N LYS A 149 -8.95 1.71 -4.42
CA LYS A 149 -8.66 0.33 -4.03
C LYS A 149 -8.38 0.19 -2.54
N ALA A 150 -7.71 1.17 -1.94
CA ALA A 150 -7.34 1.17 -0.53
C ALA A 150 -8.55 1.46 0.37
N THR A 151 -8.72 0.68 1.43
CA THR A 151 -9.68 0.99 2.50
C THR A 151 -9.11 2.06 3.44
N ASP A 152 -9.97 2.73 4.20
CA ASP A 152 -9.52 3.70 5.22
C ASP A 152 -8.74 3.00 6.32
N GLY A 153 -9.16 1.81 6.74
CA GLY A 153 -8.41 0.98 7.69
C GLY A 153 -6.99 0.67 7.22
N PHE A 154 -6.82 0.28 5.95
CA PHE A 154 -5.48 0.02 5.41
C PHE A 154 -4.59 1.27 5.42
N ILE A 155 -5.15 2.43 5.05
CA ILE A 155 -4.42 3.72 5.08
C ILE A 155 -4.07 4.08 6.53
N ARG A 156 -5.04 3.97 7.45
CA ARG A 156 -4.88 4.28 8.87
C ARG A 156 -3.80 3.42 9.52
N GLU A 157 -3.87 2.11 9.37
CA GLU A 157 -2.89 1.18 9.94
C GLU A 157 -1.50 1.44 9.34
N THR A 158 -1.41 1.76 8.04
CA THR A 158 -0.14 2.14 7.40
C THR A 158 0.44 3.44 7.97
N ILE A 159 -0.39 4.46 8.25
CA ILE A 159 0.09 5.73 8.86
C ILE A 159 0.55 5.49 10.30
N ILE A 160 -0.21 4.70 11.07
CA ILE A 160 0.08 4.46 12.48
C ILE A 160 1.35 3.62 12.64
N LYS A 161 1.44 2.49 11.94
CA LYS A 161 2.51 1.50 12.13
C LYS A 161 3.70 1.68 11.20
N GLY A 162 3.49 2.31 10.04
CA GLY A 162 4.51 2.40 9.01
C GLY A 162 4.90 1.03 8.45
N ARG A 163 6.11 0.97 7.90
CA ARG A 163 6.71 -0.21 7.28
C ARG A 163 8.20 -0.24 7.60
N SER A 164 8.64 -1.29 8.28
CA SER A 164 10.03 -1.47 8.65
C SER A 164 10.94 -1.52 7.41
N ASN A 165 12.18 -1.01 7.56
CA ASN A 165 13.17 -0.92 6.49
C ASN A 165 12.72 -0.06 5.28
N THR A 166 11.80 0.87 5.51
CA THR A 166 11.40 1.87 4.52
C THR A 166 11.44 3.26 5.16
N ARG A 167 11.30 4.32 4.33
CA ARG A 167 11.13 5.69 4.84
C ARG A 167 9.72 5.97 5.36
N MET A 168 8.74 5.11 5.09
CA MET A 168 7.39 5.23 5.62
C MET A 168 7.36 4.63 7.03
N ILE A 169 7.85 5.40 8.00
CA ILE A 169 7.80 5.02 9.42
C ILE A 169 6.38 5.18 9.99
N GLY A 170 6.15 4.66 11.20
CA GLY A 170 4.90 4.90 11.92
C GLY A 170 4.85 6.31 12.50
N TYR A 171 3.69 6.95 12.38
CA TYR A 171 3.44 8.32 12.85
C TYR A 171 2.42 8.39 13.99
N GLY A 172 1.89 7.24 14.44
CA GLY A 172 0.91 7.19 15.52
C GLY A 172 1.53 7.00 16.90
N GLY A 173 0.98 7.69 17.90
CA GLY A 173 1.30 7.48 19.32
C GLY A 173 2.62 8.12 19.81
N PRO A 174 2.84 8.13 21.13
CA PRO A 174 3.82 9.00 21.79
C PRO A 174 5.27 8.70 21.41
N ASP A 175 5.55 7.47 20.97
CA ASP A 175 6.90 7.05 20.58
C ASP A 175 7.23 7.39 19.11
N SER A 176 6.25 7.90 18.35
CA SER A 176 6.47 8.35 16.97
C SER A 176 6.87 9.82 16.92
N MET A 177 7.65 10.22 15.91
CA MET A 177 8.13 11.60 15.77
C MET A 177 7.01 12.65 15.64
N ALA A 178 5.84 12.25 15.14
CA ALA A 178 4.70 13.16 14.94
C ALA A 178 3.63 13.03 16.04
N ASN A 179 3.62 11.93 16.81
CA ASN A 179 2.62 11.64 17.84
C ASN A 179 1.16 11.89 17.38
N LEU A 180 0.82 11.43 16.17
CA LEU A 180 -0.52 11.60 15.64
C LEU A 180 -1.51 10.79 16.47
N SER A 181 -2.59 11.46 16.88
CA SER A 181 -3.76 10.81 17.45
C SER A 181 -4.57 10.11 16.37
N LYS A 182 -5.53 9.26 16.77
CA LYS A 182 -6.45 8.62 15.82
C LYS A 182 -7.25 9.64 15.01
N SER A 183 -7.67 10.75 15.64
CA SER A 183 -8.39 11.83 14.94
C SER A 183 -7.50 12.53 13.92
N ASP A 184 -6.22 12.78 14.22
CA ASP A 184 -5.31 13.40 13.25
C ASP A 184 -5.12 12.51 12.01
N VAL A 185 -5.05 11.20 12.21
CA VAL A 185 -4.97 10.23 11.10
C VAL A 185 -6.27 10.22 10.28
N ASP A 186 -7.43 10.27 10.93
CA ASP A 186 -8.72 10.34 10.24
C ASP A 186 -8.89 11.65 9.46
N ASP A 187 -8.37 12.77 9.97
CA ASP A 187 -8.30 14.05 9.25
C ASP A 187 -7.45 13.91 7.98
N ILE A 188 -6.24 13.33 8.08
CA ILE A 188 -5.36 13.07 6.92
C ILE A 188 -6.08 12.23 5.87
N ILE A 189 -6.79 11.18 6.29
CA ILE A 189 -7.53 10.30 5.38
C ILE A 189 -8.68 11.07 4.72
N ALA A 190 -9.44 11.87 5.48
CA ALA A 190 -10.50 12.73 4.94
C ALA A 190 -9.95 13.67 3.86
N TYR A 191 -8.78 14.27 4.10
CA TYR A 191 -8.07 15.04 3.09
C TYR A 191 -7.71 14.22 1.85
N LEU A 192 -7.00 13.09 2.02
CA LEU A 192 -6.58 12.23 0.90
C LEU A 192 -7.76 11.81 0.02
N ARG A 193 -8.91 11.50 0.61
CA ARG A 193 -10.13 11.14 -0.13
C ARG A 193 -10.67 12.24 -1.04
N THR A 194 -10.32 13.49 -0.79
CA THR A 194 -10.74 14.65 -1.62
C THR A 194 -9.73 15.00 -2.71
N VAL A 195 -8.47 14.54 -2.59
CA VAL A 195 -7.39 14.91 -3.51
C VAL A 195 -7.67 14.50 -4.96
N PRO A 196 -8.16 13.27 -5.27
CA PRO A 196 -8.47 12.89 -6.65
C PRO A 196 -9.54 13.75 -7.33
N SER A 197 -10.42 14.40 -6.56
CA SER A 197 -11.47 15.28 -7.12
C SER A 197 -10.96 16.66 -7.51
N LYS A 198 -9.71 16.98 -7.17
CA LYS A 198 -9.09 18.31 -7.34
C LYS A 198 -8.02 18.35 -8.43
N ASN A 199 -7.66 17.20 -9.00
CA ASN A 199 -6.63 17.00 -10.03
C ASN A 199 -7.21 16.28 -11.25
#